data_AF-A0A0N1BR55-F1
#
_entry.id   AF-A0A0N1BR55-F1
#
_cell.length_a   1.000
_cell.length_b   1.000
_cell.length_c   1.000
_cell.angle_alpha   90.00
_cell.angle_beta   90.00
_cell.angle_gamma   90.00
#
_symmetry.space_group_name_H-M   'P 1'
#
loop_
_entity.id
_entity.type
_entity.pdbx_description
1 polymer ?
#
loop_
_entity_poly.entity_id
_entity_poly.type
_entity_poly.pdbx_seq_one_letter_code
_entity_poly.pdbx_strand_id
1 'polypeptide(L)' 'MASVAVLPRLDEFALVRLVHDVVRPDGVLPAGSEGAIVFRHGDGEAYEVEFAAPFRDVVTLTAADLQA' A
#
# COMPACT_ATOMS: atom_id res chain seq x y z
N MET A 1 13.45 -23.93 8.99
CA MET A 1 12.26 -23.28 9.56
C MET A 1 12.40 -21.78 9.32
N ALA A 2 11.83 -21.24 8.24
CA ALA A 2 11.77 -19.80 8.03
C ALA A 2 10.54 -19.28 8.80
N SER A 3 10.72 -18.25 9.62
CA SER A 3 9.60 -17.57 10.27
C SER A 3 8.79 -16.86 9.17
N VAL A 4 7.50 -17.17 9.07
CA VAL A 4 6.56 -16.35 8.29
C VAL A 4 6.38 -15.07 9.10
N ALA A 5 6.83 -13.94 8.56
CA ALA A 5 6.53 -12.64 9.14
C ALA A 5 5.02 -12.44 9.10
N VAL A 6 4.39 -12.32 10.27
CA VAL A 6 2.98 -11.91 10.36
C VAL A 6 2.97 -10.41 10.19
N LEU A 7 2.63 -9.95 8.99
CA LEU A 7 2.43 -8.53 8.74
C LEU A 7 1.13 -8.08 9.41
N PRO A 8 1.10 -6.86 9.98
CA PRO A 8 -0.12 -6.34 10.60
C PRO A 8 -1.21 -6.22 9.54
N ARG A 9 -2.45 -6.58 9.94
CA ARG A 9 -3.63 -6.35 9.12
C ARG A 9 -3.98 -4.87 9.15
N LEU A 10 -4.19 -4.29 7.98
CA LEU A 10 -4.52 -2.88 7.84
C LEU A 10 -6.04 -2.72 7.64
N ASP A 11 -6.60 -1.65 8.19
CA ASP A 11 -8.02 -1.35 8.08
C ASP A 11 -8.31 -0.46 6.89
N GLU A 12 -9.53 -0.60 6.33
CA GLU A 12 -10.01 0.34 5.33
C GLU A 12 -10.08 1.75 5.91
N PHE A 13 -9.79 2.74 5.08
CA PHE A 13 -9.64 4.15 5.42
C PHE A 13 -8.46 4.49 6.33
N ALA A 14 -7.59 3.52 6.65
CA ALA A 14 -6.32 3.82 7.30
C ALA A 14 -5.40 4.59 6.34
N LEU A 15 -4.68 5.56 6.89
CA LEU A 15 -3.56 6.21 6.21
C LEU A 15 -2.34 5.29 6.28
N VAL A 16 -1.64 5.19 5.16
CA VAL A 16 -0.46 4.34 5.02
C VAL A 16 0.61 5.07 4.21
N ARG A 17 1.85 4.58 4.30
CA ARG A 17 2.95 5.02 3.45
C ARG A 17 3.56 3.85 2.71
N LEU A 18 4.04 4.10 1.51
CA LEU A 18 4.89 3.14 0.79
C LEU A 18 6.21 2.92 1.53
N VAL A 19 6.70 1.69 1.55
CA VAL A 19 8.03 1.37 2.11
C VAL A 19 9.13 1.32 1.04
N HIS A 20 8.75 1.21 -0.23
CA HIS A 20 9.64 1.26 -1.39
C HIS A 20 8.98 2.00 -2.56
N ASP A 21 9.78 2.33 -3.58
CA ASP A 21 9.26 2.95 -4.80
C ASP A 21 8.34 1.98 -5.55
N VAL A 22 7.23 2.50 -6.07
CA VAL A 22 6.29 1.77 -6.92
C VAL A 22 6.28 2.42 -8.31
N VAL A 23 6.75 1.67 -9.31
CA VAL A 23 6.79 2.13 -10.70
C VAL A 23 5.44 1.89 -11.36
N ARG A 24 4.86 2.95 -11.92
CA ARG A 24 3.60 2.96 -12.65
C ARG A 24 3.84 3.46 -14.09
N PRO A 25 2.93 3.18 -15.03
CA PRO A 25 3.02 3.73 -16.38
C PRO A 25 3.10 5.27 -16.40
N ASP A 26 2.41 5.93 -15.46
CA ASP A 26 2.30 7.39 -15.38
C ASP A 26 3.39 8.07 -14.56
N GLY A 27 4.28 7.28 -13.91
CA GLY A 27 5.37 7.81 -13.09
C GLY A 27 5.77 6.87 -11.96
N VAL A 28 6.57 7.38 -11.02
CA VAL A 28 6.97 6.65 -9.83
C VAL A 28 6.26 7.24 -8.62
N LEU A 29 5.64 6.38 -7.81
CA LEU A 29 5.24 6.71 -6.45
C LEU A 29 6.44 6.40 -5.53
N PRO A 30 7.15 7.41 -5.01
CA PRO A 30 8.36 7.16 -4.22
C PRO A 30 8.03 6.53 -2.86
N ALA A 31 8.99 5.82 -2.29
CA ALA A 31 8.96 5.39 -0.90
C ALA A 31 8.60 6.56 0.02
N GLY A 32 7.75 6.30 1.02
CA GLY A 32 7.22 7.32 1.92
C GLY A 32 5.99 8.07 1.40
N SER A 33 5.56 7.85 0.15
CA SER A 33 4.31 8.43 -0.37
C SER A 33 3.14 8.01 0.51
N GLU A 34 2.35 8.98 0.94
CA GLU A 34 1.18 8.78 1.79
C GLU A 34 -0.06 8.51 0.92
N GLY A 35 -0.84 7.51 1.30
CA GLY A 35 -2.09 7.14 0.65
C GLY A 35 -3.11 6.65 1.68
N ALA A 36 -4.35 6.48 1.23
CA ALA A 36 -5.44 5.94 2.05
C ALA A 36 -5.90 4.60 1.48
N ILE A 37 -6.09 3.60 2.34
CA ILE A 37 -6.71 2.33 1.93
C ILE A 37 -8.17 2.61 1.59
N VAL A 38 -8.57 2.35 0.35
CA VAL A 38 -9.96 2.51 -0.10
C VAL A 38 -10.71 1.18 -0.21
N PHE A 39 -9.98 0.06 -0.27
CA PHE A 39 -10.56 -1.28 -0.27
C PHE A 39 -9.56 -2.33 0.23
N ARG A 40 -10.04 -3.31 1.01
CA ARG A 40 -9.26 -4.50 1.41
C ARG A 40 -9.73 -5.76 0.69
N HIS A 41 -8.81 -6.41 -0.02
CA HIS A 41 -9.05 -7.69 -0.68
C HIS A 41 -8.87 -8.87 0.30
N GLY A 42 -9.85 -9.78 0.32
CA GLY A 42 -9.84 -10.96 1.19
C GLY A 42 -9.70 -10.57 2.67
N ASP A 43 -8.88 -11.32 3.41
CA ASP A 43 -8.56 -11.03 4.81
C ASP A 43 -7.29 -10.17 4.99
N GLY A 44 -6.98 -9.30 4.02
CA GLY A 44 -5.75 -8.49 4.01
C GLY A 44 -4.64 -9.06 3.13
N GLU A 45 -5.01 -9.85 2.10
CA GLU A 45 -4.08 -10.36 1.10
C GLU A 45 -3.53 -9.22 0.21
N ALA A 46 -4.40 -8.24 -0.10
CA ALA A 46 -4.04 -7.03 -0.81
C ALA A 46 -4.95 -5.86 -0.44
N TYR A 47 -4.54 -4.65 -0.80
CA TYR A 47 -5.19 -3.38 -0.47
C TYR A 47 -5.17 -2.48 -1.69
N GLU A 48 -6.29 -1.84 -2.00
CA GLU A 48 -6.30 -0.70 -2.92
C GLU A 48 -6.01 0.56 -2.13
N VAL A 49 -4.97 1.28 -2.55
CA VAL A 49 -4.52 2.50 -1.89
C VAL A 49 -4.64 3.65 -2.89
N GLU A 50 -5.41 4.67 -2.52
CA GLU A 50 -5.50 5.92 -3.28
C GLU A 50 -4.37 6.86 -2.86
N PHE A 51 -3.60 7.31 -3.84
CA PHE A 51 -2.57 8.34 -3.69
C PHE A 51 -3.02 9.63 -4.37
N ALA A 52 -2.70 10.77 -3.77
CA ALA A 52 -2.97 12.08 -4.36
C ALA A 52 -1.73 12.77 -4.94
N ALA A 53 -0.53 12.36 -4.50
CA ALA A 53 0.75 12.89 -4.90
C ALA A 53 1.79 11.76 -5.01
N PRO A 54 2.79 11.87 -5.91
CA PRO A 54 3.01 12.94 -6.89
C PRO A 54 1.97 13.03 -8.02
N PHE A 55 1.13 12.00 -8.20
CA PHE A 55 -0.03 12.01 -9.08
C PHE A 55 -1.17 11.20 -8.46
N ARG A 56 -2.38 11.34 -9.00
CA ARG A 56 -3.53 10.54 -8.59
C ARG A 56 -3.46 9.15 -9.21
N ASP A 57 -3.44 8.12 -8.38
CA ASP A 57 -3.52 6.72 -8.80
C ASP A 57 -4.15 5.88 -7.68
N VAL A 58 -4.80 4.78 -8.05
CA VAL A 58 -5.25 3.75 -7.11
C VAL A 58 -4.45 2.49 -7.41
N VAL A 59 -3.65 2.05 -6.44
CA VAL A 59 -2.73 0.93 -6.63
C VAL A 59 -3.09 -0.22 -5.71
N THR A 60 -3.16 -1.42 -6.27
CA THR A 60 -3.26 -2.66 -5.49
C THR A 60 -1.89 -3.03 -4.95
N LEU A 61 -1.77 -3.10 -3.63
CA LEU A 61 -0.53 -3.35 -2.88
C LEU A 61 -0.74 -4.43 -1.83
N THR A 62 0.35 -5.08 -1.41
CA THR A 62 0.34 -6.05 -0.31
C THR A 62 0.67 -5.36 1.02
N ALA A 63 0.44 -6.04 2.14
CA ALA A 63 0.87 -5.54 3.45
C ALA A 63 2.39 -5.30 3.54
N ALA A 64 3.19 -5.94 2.68
CA ALA A 64 4.65 -5.78 2.68
C ALA A 64 5.10 -4.45 2.06
N ASP A 65 4.23 -3.82 1.26
CA ASP A 65 4.52 -2.57 0.56
C ASP A 65 4.15 -1.35 1.42
N LEU A 66 3.45 -1.57 2.55
CA LEU A 66 2.77 -0.55 3.33
C LEU A 66 3.24 -0.49 4.79
N GLN A 67 3.32 0.71 5.32
CA GLN A 67 3.43 0.99 6.75
C GLN A 67 2.27 1.90 7.19
N ALA A 68 1.69 1.64 8.35
CA ALA A 68 0.68 2.50 9.00
C ALA A 68 1.35 3.57 9.87
#